data_AF-A0A369R081-F1
#
_entry.id   AF-A0A369R081-F1
#
_cell.length_a   1.000
_cell.length_b   1.000
_cell.length_c   1.000
_cell.angle_alpha   90.00
_cell.angle_beta   90.00
_cell.angle_gamma   90.00
#
_symmetry.space_group_name_H-M   'P 1'
#
loop_
_entity.id
_entity.type
_entity.pdbx_description
1 polymer ?
#
loop_
_entity_poly.entity_id
_entity_poly.type
_entity_poly.pdbx_seq_one_letter_code
_entity_poly.pdbx_strand_id
1 'polypeptide(L)'
;MANPWAGEVAVVVDGERRVAKLTLGALAELEAELACGSLVEVIDRFEQGRHSARDVQAVLVAGLRGGGWDVTAAQLISSDIEGGPLSAGAVAAELLVRAFALPEQ
;
A
#
# COMPACT_ATOMS: atom_id res chain seq x y z
N MET A 1 -9.52 1.96 14.65
CA MET A 1 -10.21 2.82 13.67
C MET A 1 -9.11 3.54 12.90
N ALA A 2 -9.03 3.43 11.57
CA ALA A 2 -7.98 4.12 10.79
C ALA A 2 -8.32 5.61 10.70
N ASN A 3 -7.35 6.50 10.91
CA ASN A 3 -7.52 7.94 10.81
C ASN A 3 -7.23 8.41 9.37
N PRO A 4 -8.25 8.84 8.59
CA PRO A 4 -8.05 9.26 7.19
C PRO A 4 -7.14 10.49 7.06
N TRP A 5 -7.14 11.38 8.05
CA TRP A 5 -6.30 12.57 8.10
C TRP A 5 -4.82 12.24 8.32
N ALA A 6 -4.52 11.01 8.77
CA ALA A 6 -3.18 10.51 8.97
C ALA A 6 -2.67 9.66 7.80
N GLY A 7 -3.44 9.55 6.71
CA GLY A 7 -3.10 8.72 5.55
C GLY A 7 -3.24 7.22 5.79
N GLU A 8 -4.00 6.80 6.80
CA GLU A 8 -4.17 5.39 7.16
C GLU A 8 -5.30 4.74 6.36
N VAL A 9 -5.11 3.52 5.87
CA VAL A 9 -6.13 2.69 5.22
C VAL A 9 -6.30 1.40 6.02
N ALA A 10 -7.52 0.90 6.13
CA ALA A 10 -7.77 -0.38 6.79
C ALA A 10 -7.72 -1.53 5.77
N VAL A 11 -7.07 -2.61 6.15
CA VAL A 11 -6.95 -3.84 5.34
C VAL A 11 -7.30 -5.01 6.23
N VAL A 12 -8.07 -5.97 5.73
CA VAL A 12 -8.34 -7.21 6.47
C VAL A 12 -7.53 -8.32 5.84
N VAL A 13 -6.64 -8.92 6.65
CA VAL A 13 -5.72 -9.97 6.24
C VAL A 13 -5.93 -11.16 7.17
N ASP A 14 -6.25 -12.33 6.60
CA ASP A 14 -6.58 -13.55 7.34
C ASP A 14 -7.70 -13.34 8.39
N GLY A 15 -8.68 -12.49 8.05
CA GLY A 15 -9.79 -12.13 8.94
C GLY A 15 -9.42 -11.13 10.06
N GLU A 16 -8.16 -10.70 10.15
CA GLU A 16 -7.72 -9.71 11.12
C GLU A 16 -7.61 -8.31 10.48
N ARG A 17 -8.27 -7.33 11.10
CA ARG A 17 -8.21 -5.94 10.64
C ARG A 17 -6.88 -5.30 11.02
N ARG A 18 -6.11 -4.90 10.01
CA ARG A 18 -4.84 -4.20 10.11
C ARG A 18 -4.99 -2.75 9.62
N VAL A 19 -4.04 -1.91 10.02
CA VAL A 19 -3.88 -0.55 9.49
C VAL A 19 -2.67 -0.54 8.58
N ALA A 20 -2.80 0.08 7.41
CA ALA A 20 -1.73 0.33 6.48
C ALA A 20 -1.53 1.86 6.32
N LYS A 21 -0.28 2.30 6.20
CA LYS A 21 0.09 3.70 6.03
C LYS A 21 1.43 3.78 5.30
N LEU A 22 1.51 4.60 4.26
CA LEU A 22 2.77 4.89 3.57
C LEU A 22 3.51 6.01 4.31
N THR A 23 4.32 5.63 5.30
CA THR A 23 5.26 6.54 5.96
C THR A 23 6.43 6.85 5.03
N LEU A 24 7.25 7.86 5.36
CA LEU A 24 8.45 8.16 4.57
C LEU A 24 9.39 6.94 4.42
N GLY A 25 9.54 6.14 5.49
CA GLY A 25 10.32 4.89 5.42
C GLY A 25 9.69 3.85 4.51
N ALA A 26 8.36 3.66 4.59
CA ALA A 26 7.63 2.75 3.71
C ALA A 26 7.71 3.18 2.23
N LEU A 27 7.67 4.48 1.96
CA LEU A 27 7.83 5.04 0.61
C LEU A 27 9.23 4.76 0.05
N ALA A 28 10.28 4.94 0.87
CA ALA A 28 11.65 4.61 0.48
C ALA A 28 11.85 3.11 0.22
N GLU A 29 11.25 2.23 1.03
CA GLU A 29 11.23 0.79 0.78
C GLU A 29 10.52 0.45 -0.53
N LEU A 30 9.39 1.11 -0.80
CA LEU A 30 8.60 0.89 -2.01
C LEU A 30 9.35 1.30 -3.29
N GLU A 31 10.02 2.45 -3.29
CA GLU A 31 10.86 2.90 -4.42
C GLU A 31 11.95 1.87 -4.73
N ALA A 32 12.63 1.38 -3.70
CA ALA A 32 13.67 0.36 -3.83
C ALA A 32 13.12 -0.97 -4.39
N GLU A 33 11.98 -1.43 -3.87
CA GLU A 33 11.34 -2.68 -4.31
C GLU A 33 10.83 -2.62 -5.75
N LEU A 34 10.25 -1.48 -6.16
CA LEU A 34 9.72 -1.28 -7.51
C LEU A 34 10.80 -0.92 -8.54
N ALA A 35 12.05 -0.72 -8.09
CA ALA A 35 13.16 -0.21 -8.88
C ALA A 35 12.82 1.12 -9.59
N CYS A 36 12.10 2.00 -8.90
CA CYS A 36 11.76 3.34 -9.38
C CYS A 36 12.79 4.35 -8.86
N GLY A 37 13.14 5.34 -9.69
CA GLY A 37 14.06 6.41 -9.34
C GLY A 37 13.41 7.55 -8.57
N SER A 38 12.08 7.59 -8.50
CA SER A 38 11.32 8.57 -7.74
C SER A 38 9.89 8.10 -7.42
N LEU A 39 9.28 8.71 -6.39
CA LEU A 39 7.87 8.53 -6.06
C LEU A 39 6.91 8.91 -7.20
N VAL A 40 7.29 9.85 -8.06
CA VAL A 40 6.49 10.21 -9.24
C VAL A 40 6.40 9.04 -10.21
N GLU A 41 7.52 8.32 -10.44
CA GLU A 41 7.52 7.12 -11.28
C GLU A 41 6.66 5.99 -10.69
N VAL A 42 6.61 5.88 -9.35
CA VAL A 42 5.72 4.93 -8.67
C VAL A 42 4.26 5.28 -8.96
N ILE A 43 3.87 6.54 -8.80
CA ILE A 43 2.49 6.99 -9.06
C ILE A 43 2.11 6.77 -10.52
N ASP A 44 2.95 7.22 -11.45
CA ASP A 44 2.74 7.09 -12.90
C ASP A 44 2.47 5.64 -13.32
N ARG A 45 3.22 4.69 -12.75
CA ARG A 45 3.06 3.26 -13.01
C ARG A 45 1.67 2.76 -12.61
N PHE A 46 1.13 3.24 -11.49
CA PHE A 46 -0.19 2.85 -11.01
C PHE A 46 -1.32 3.53 -11.79
N GLU A 47 -1.21 4.83 -12.07
CA GLU A 47 -2.22 5.60 -12.81
C GLU A 47 -2.39 5.12 -14.25
N GLN A 48 -1.29 4.70 -14.90
CA GLN A 48 -1.32 4.20 -16.28
C GLN A 48 -1.88 2.77 -16.39
N GLY A 49 -2.33 2.17 -15.28
CA GLY A 49 -2.82 0.78 -15.26
C GLY A 49 -1.74 -0.25 -15.58
N ARG A 50 -0.46 0.13 -15.52
CA ARG A 50 0.69 -0.75 -15.81
C ARG A 50 1.19 -1.48 -14.56
N HIS A 51 0.39 -1.49 -13.50
CA HIS A 51 0.73 -2.17 -12.26
C HIS A 51 0.42 -3.67 -12.36
N SER A 52 1.37 -4.49 -11.97
CA SER A 52 1.20 -5.93 -11.83
C SER A 52 0.65 -6.30 -10.45
N ALA A 53 0.24 -7.56 -10.26
CA ALA A 53 -0.10 -8.08 -8.94
C ALA A 53 1.06 -7.93 -7.93
N ARG A 54 2.32 -8.00 -8.40
CA ARG A 54 3.51 -7.75 -7.57
C ARG A 54 3.59 -6.30 -7.12
N ASP A 55 3.18 -5.36 -7.96
CA ASP A 55 3.23 -3.94 -7.60
C ASP A 55 2.21 -3.63 -6.52
N VAL A 56 0.98 -4.15 -6.67
CA VAL A 56 -0.06 -4.09 -5.63
C VAL A 56 0.46 -4.69 -4.32
N GLN A 57 1.09 -5.85 -4.39
CA GLN A 57 1.68 -6.52 -3.24
C GLN A 57 2.76 -5.65 -2.56
N ALA A 58 3.67 -5.06 -3.33
CA ALA A 58 4.73 -4.20 -2.81
C ALA A 58 4.15 -3.00 -2.04
N VAL A 59 3.12 -2.35 -2.59
CA VAL A 59 2.42 -1.24 -1.92
C VAL A 59 1.77 -1.69 -0.62
N LEU A 60 1.10 -2.86 -0.62
CA LEU A 60 0.45 -3.39 0.57
C LEU A 60 1.46 -3.76 1.66
N VAL A 61 2.57 -4.42 1.31
CA VAL A 61 3.64 -4.75 2.27
C VAL A 61 4.22 -3.48 2.87
N ALA A 62 4.60 -2.50 2.05
CA ALA A 62 5.12 -1.22 2.51
C ALA A 62 4.11 -0.50 3.42
N GLY A 63 2.84 -0.44 3.00
CA GLY A 63 1.77 0.17 3.77
C GLY A 63 1.55 -0.52 5.12
N LEU A 64 1.45 -1.85 5.17
CA LEU A 64 1.23 -2.61 6.40
C LEU A 64 2.40 -2.46 7.38
N ARG A 65 3.64 -2.44 6.88
CA ARG A 65 4.83 -2.12 7.69
C ARG A 65 4.78 -0.71 8.25
N GLY A 66 4.45 0.27 7.43
CA GLY A 66 4.29 1.65 7.88
C GLY A 66 3.10 1.84 8.85
N GLY A 67 2.12 0.93 8.84
CA GLY A 67 1.07 0.81 9.84
C GLY A 67 1.45 0.03 11.11
N GLY A 68 2.70 -0.42 11.22
CA GLY A 68 3.26 -1.08 12.39
C GLY A 68 3.21 -2.61 12.38
N TRP A 69 2.78 -3.23 11.27
CA TRP A 69 2.81 -4.69 11.12
C TRP A 69 3.97 -5.14 10.22
N ASP A 70 4.98 -5.74 10.82
CA ASP A 70 6.18 -6.23 10.11
C ASP A 70 5.89 -7.52 9.33
N VAL A 71 5.15 -7.38 8.22
CA VAL A 71 4.82 -8.46 7.29
C VAL A 71 5.84 -8.52 6.15
N THR A 72 6.14 -9.73 5.67
CA THR A 72 6.97 -9.93 4.48
C THR A 72 6.11 -10.18 3.25
N ALA A 73 6.68 -9.94 2.06
CA ALA A 73 6.03 -10.28 0.80
C ALA A 73 5.63 -11.77 0.74
N ALA A 74 6.50 -12.67 1.22
CA ALA A 74 6.23 -14.11 1.26
C ALA A 74 5.03 -14.45 2.16
N GLN A 75 4.92 -13.82 3.33
CA GLN A 75 3.76 -14.00 4.22
C GLN A 75 2.48 -13.48 3.58
N LEU A 76 2.53 -12.30 2.95
CA LEU A 76 1.34 -11.73 2.31
C LEU A 76 0.84 -12.57 1.11
N ILE A 77 1.74 -13.26 0.38
CA ILE A 77 1.36 -14.21 -0.67
C ILE A 77 0.55 -15.39 -0.12
N SER A 78 0.85 -15.83 1.10
CA SER A 78 0.14 -16.94 1.74
C SER A 78 -1.13 -16.53 2.48
N SER A 79 -1.40 -15.24 2.60
CA SER A 79 -2.55 -14.68 3.33
C SER A 79 -3.74 -14.42 2.42
N ASP A 80 -4.94 -14.47 3.01
CA ASP A 80 -6.18 -14.05 2.36
C ASP A 80 -6.46 -12.57 2.64
N ILE A 81 -6.71 -11.79 1.58
CA ILE A 81 -7.14 -10.40 1.70
C ILE A 81 -8.65 -10.35 1.48
N GLU A 82 -9.38 -9.79 2.44
CA GLU A 82 -10.83 -9.69 2.34
C GLU A 82 -11.25 -8.93 1.07
N GLY A 83 -12.16 -9.52 0.30
CA GLY A 83 -12.60 -9.00 -1.00
C GLY A 83 -11.68 -9.35 -2.17
N GLY A 84 -10.62 -10.13 -1.93
CA GLY A 84 -9.76 -10.69 -2.96
C GLY A 84 -8.92 -9.67 -3.73
N PRO A 85 -8.41 -10.05 -4.92
CA PRO A 85 -7.44 -9.23 -5.68
C PRO A 85 -7.92 -7.83 -6.06
N LEU A 86 -9.21 -7.67 -6.35
CA LEU A 86 -9.80 -6.37 -6.68
C LEU A 86 -9.80 -5.43 -5.48
N SER A 87 -10.15 -5.93 -4.30
CA SER A 87 -10.09 -5.19 -3.03
C SER A 87 -8.64 -4.81 -2.70
N ALA A 88 -7.70 -5.75 -2.84
CA ALA A 88 -6.27 -5.50 -2.65
C ALA A 88 -5.75 -4.36 -3.56
N GLY A 89 -6.12 -4.37 -4.84
CA GLY A 89 -5.79 -3.28 -5.77
C GLY A 89 -6.40 -1.94 -5.38
N ALA A 90 -7.67 -1.93 -4.97
CA ALA A 90 -8.34 -0.71 -4.50
C ALA A 90 -7.68 -0.12 -3.25
N VAL A 91 -7.32 -0.96 -2.27
CA VAL A 91 -6.59 -0.54 -1.07
C VAL A 91 -5.22 0.03 -1.42
N ALA A 92 -4.47 -0.61 -2.32
CA ALA A 92 -3.17 -0.12 -2.76
C ALA A 92 -3.28 1.26 -3.44
N ALA A 93 -4.26 1.43 -4.33
CA ALA A 93 -4.53 2.72 -4.96
C ALA A 93 -4.92 3.78 -3.92
N GLU A 94 -5.77 3.43 -2.96
CA GLU A 94 -6.17 4.33 -1.88
C GLU A 94 -5.00 4.76 -0.98
N LEU A 95 -4.07 3.85 -0.67
CA LEU A 95 -2.85 4.16 0.06
C LEU A 95 -2.00 5.21 -0.67
N LEU A 96 -1.79 5.03 -1.98
CA LEU A 96 -1.04 5.98 -2.80
C LEU A 96 -1.74 7.34 -2.83
N VAL A 97 -3.05 7.37 -3.10
CA VAL A 97 -3.82 8.62 -3.09
C VAL A 97 -3.69 9.33 -1.75
N ARG A 98 -3.82 8.62 -0.62
CA ARG A 98 -3.73 9.23 0.72
C ARG A 98 -2.32 9.69 1.08
N ALA A 99 -1.28 9.06 0.54
CA ALA A 99 0.11 9.46 0.79
C ALA A 99 0.48 10.78 0.09
N PHE A 100 -0.14 11.06 -1.06
CA PHE A 100 0.17 12.22 -1.90
C PHE A 100 -0.96 13.26 -1.96
N ALA A 101 -2.13 12.97 -1.41
CA ALA A 101 -3.17 13.96 -1.22
C ALA A 101 -2.65 15.06 -0.30
N LEU A 102 -2.61 16.29 -0.82
CA LEU A 102 -2.50 17.46 0.03
C LEU A 102 -3.72 17.48 0.95
N PRO A 103 -3.59 17.76 2.26
CA PRO A 103 -4.76 17.97 3.09
C PRO A 103 -5.57 19.09 2.44
N GLU A 104 -6.79 18.78 1.98
CA GLU A 104 -7.69 19.80 1.46
C GLU A 104 -7.86 20.86 2.56
N GLN A 105 -7.56 22.12 2.22
CA GLN A 105 -7.67 23.25 3.15
C GLN A 105 -9.14 23.55 3.48
#